data_AF-A0A953B9F1-F1
#
_entry.id   AF-A0A953B9F1-F1
#
_cell.length_a   1.000
_cell.length_b   1.000
_cell.length_c   1.000
_cell.angle_alpha   90.00
_cell.angle_beta   90.00
_cell.angle_gamma   90.00
#
_symmetry.space_group_name_H-M   'P 1'
#
loop_
_entity.id
_entity.type
_entity.pdbx_description
1 polymer ?
#
loop_
_entity_poly.entity_id
_entity_poly.type
_entity_poly.pdbx_seq_one_letter_code
_entity_poly.pdbx_strand_id
1 'polypeptide(L)' 'MDEDDFELPDLPLLDKGPPPDCPICGDPMSFIDGDWACVDCNGELLGPETG' A
#
# COMPACT_ATOMS: atom_id res chain seq x y z
N MET A 1 7.19 14.07 33.14
CA MET A 1 7.61 14.57 31.83
C MET A 1 6.50 14.15 30.88
N ASP A 2 5.49 15.01 30.76
CA ASP A 2 4.45 14.92 29.74
C ASP A 2 5.03 15.53 28.46
N GLU A 3 6.09 14.92 27.95
CA GLU A 3 6.87 15.48 26.85
C GLU A 3 6.44 14.78 25.57
N ASP A 4 5.43 15.34 24.92
CA ASP A 4 5.06 15.10 23.51
C ASP A 4 3.76 14.31 23.27
N ASP A 5 2.66 14.77 23.87
CA ASP A 5 1.31 14.50 23.33
C ASP A 5 1.08 15.41 22.11
N PHE A 6 1.69 15.06 20.97
CA PHE A 6 1.47 15.77 19.71
C PHE A 6 0.29 15.16 18.96
N GLU A 7 -0.71 15.99 18.66
CA GLU A 7 -1.76 15.63 17.70
C GLU A 7 -1.14 15.52 16.29
N LEU A 8 -1.26 14.34 15.69
CA LEU A 8 -0.90 14.15 14.29
C LEU A 8 -1.87 14.94 13.41
N PRO A 9 -1.38 15.70 12.41
CA PRO A 9 -2.27 16.36 11.47
C PRO A 9 -3.00 15.33 10.60
N ASP A 10 -4.23 15.67 10.18
CA ASP A 10 -4.96 14.87 9.20
C ASP A 10 -4.16 14.78 7.90
N LEU A 11 -3.87 13.55 7.47
CA LEU A 11 -3.27 13.31 6.16
C LEU A 11 -4.30 13.57 5.06
N PRO A 12 -3.90 14.20 3.94
CA PRO A 12 -4.81 14.41 2.82
C PRO A 12 -5.29 13.06 2.28
N LEU A 13 -6.60 12.94 2.08
CA LEU A 13 -7.19 11.80 1.37
C LEU A 13 -6.73 11.83 -0.09
N LEU A 14 -5.87 10.89 -0.45
CA LEU A 14 -5.45 10.68 -1.83
C LEU A 14 -6.54 9.90 -2.57
N ASP A 15 -7.29 10.56 -3.44
CA ASP A 15 -8.15 9.87 -4.41
C ASP A 15 -7.27 9.22 -5.47
N LYS A 16 -7.09 7.90 -5.35
CA LYS A 16 -6.31 7.08 -6.29
C LYS A 16 -7.20 6.32 -7.30
N GLY A 17 -8.50 6.66 -7.36
CA GLY A 17 -9.46 6.00 -8.23
C GLY A 17 -9.89 4.61 -7.73
N PRO A 18 -10.48 3.78 -8.60
CA PRO A 18 -10.82 2.39 -8.25
C PRO A 18 -9.57 1.52 -8.12
N PRO A 19 -9.65 0.40 -7.37
CA PRO A 19 -8.55 -0.55 -7.28
C PRO A 19 -8.18 -1.10 -8.67
N PRO A 20 -6.90 -1.11 -9.06
CA PRO A 20 -6.44 -1.84 -10.23
C PRO A 20 -6.39 -3.35 -9.94
N ASP A 21 -6.33 -4.15 -10.99
CA ASP A 21 -6.05 -5.59 -10.87
C ASP A 21 -4.55 -5.84 -10.65
N CYS A 22 -4.22 -6.88 -9.89
CA CYS A 22 -2.84 -7.28 -9.66
C CYS A 22 -2.19 -7.79 -10.95
N PRO A 23 -1.01 -7.27 -11.37
CA PRO A 23 -0.35 -7.73 -12.59
C PRO A 23 0.21 -9.16 -12.48
N ILE A 24 0.22 -9.74 -11.27
CA ILE A 24 0.74 -11.09 -10.99
C ILE A 24 -0.39 -12.12 -11.02
N CYS A 25 -1.42 -11.94 -10.19
CA CYS A 25 -2.51 -12.91 -10.05
C CYS A 25 -3.82 -12.51 -10.76
N GLY A 26 -4.00 -11.23 -11.12
CA GLY A 26 -5.23 -10.71 -11.71
C GLY A 26 -6.33 -10.36 -10.72
N ASP A 27 -6.12 -10.56 -9.41
CA ASP A 27 -7.10 -10.20 -8.37
C ASP A 27 -7.08 -8.69 -8.06
N PRO A 28 -8.21 -8.09 -7.65
CA PRO A 28 -8.27 -6.67 -7.34
C PRO A 28 -7.37 -6.30 -6.15
N MET A 29 -6.56 -5.25 -6.30
CA MET A 29 -5.68 -4.75 -5.24
C MET A 29 -6.46 -4.06 -4.11
N SER A 30 -5.85 -3.98 -2.92
CA SER A 30 -6.36 -3.23 -1.77
C SER A 30 -5.58 -1.93 -1.55
N PHE A 31 -6.25 -0.89 -1.02
CA PHE A 31 -5.56 0.34 -0.65
C PHE A 31 -4.95 0.19 0.74
N ILE A 32 -3.62 0.10 0.80
CA ILE A 32 -2.87 -0.17 2.02
C ILE A 32 -1.78 0.90 2.14
N ASP A 33 -1.74 1.58 3.27
CA ASP A 33 -0.70 2.56 3.63
C ASP A 33 -0.42 3.63 2.54
N GLY A 34 -1.49 4.12 1.91
CA GLY A 34 -1.41 5.20 0.92
C GLY A 34 -1.15 4.76 -0.53
N ASP A 35 -1.12 3.45 -0.82
CA ASP A 35 -1.03 2.95 -2.19
C ASP A 35 -1.80 1.64 -2.46
N TRP A 36 -1.88 1.25 -3.73
CA TRP A 36 -2.46 -0.04 -4.15
C TRP A 36 -1.47 -1.18 -3.95
N ALA A 37 -1.86 -2.19 -3.19
CA ALA A 37 -1.07 -3.39 -2.95
C ALA A 37 -1.93 -4.65 -3.06
N CYS A 38 -1.39 -5.69 -3.70
CA CYS A 38 -2.00 -7.02 -3.67
C CYS A 38 -1.62 -7.71 -2.35
N VAL A 39 -2.62 -8.10 -1.56
CA VAL A 39 -2.44 -8.77 -0.26
C VAL A 39 -1.90 -10.18 -0.45
N ASP A 40 -2.38 -10.89 -1.46
CA ASP A 40 -2.04 -12.29 -1.69
C ASP A 40 -0.64 -12.46 -2.27
N CYS A 41 -0.24 -11.58 -3.18
CA CYS A 41 1.12 -11.55 -3.70
C CYS A 41 2.08 -10.76 -2.79
N ASN A 42 1.59 -10.03 -1.78
CA ASN A 42 2.38 -9.14 -0.92
C ASN A 42 3.37 -8.24 -1.70
N GLY A 43 2.99 -7.79 -2.88
CA GLY A 43 3.85 -7.02 -3.78
C GLY A 43 5.16 -7.71 -4.15
N GLU A 44 5.20 -9.05 -4.21
CA GLU A 44 6.40 -9.87 -4.40
C GLU A 44 7.32 -9.21 -5.43
N LEU A 45 8.44 -8.68 -4.91
CA LEU A 45 9.48 -8.04 -5.70
C LEU A 45 10.02 -9.11 -6.65
N LEU A 46 9.46 -9.18 -7.85
CA LEU A 46 10.02 -9.91 -8.99
C LEU A 46 11.29 -9.18 -9.47
N GLY A 47 12.29 -9.08 -8.60
CA GLY A 47 13.67 -8.95 -9.03
C GLY A 47 14.12 -10.27 -9.66
N PRO A 48 15.10 -10.28 -10.59
CA PRO A 48 15.61 -11.53 -11.12
C PRO A 48 16.09 -12.41 -9.95
N GLU A 49 15.55 -13.62 -9.86
CA GLU A 49 16.09 -14.66 -8.99
C GLU A 49 17.50 -15.01 -9.49
N THR A 50 18.53 -14.30 -9.03
CA THR A 50 19.92 -14.73 -9.24
C THR A 50 20.22 -15.83 -8.24
N GLY A 51 19.75 -17.04 -8.59
CA GLY A 51 20.25 -18.29 -8.03
C GLY A 51 21.66 -18.63 -8.50
#